data_AF-A0A925VCR9-F1
#
_entry.id   AF-A0A925VCR9-F1
#
_cell.length_a   1.000
_cell.length_b   1.000
_cell.length_c   1.000
_cell.angle_alpha   90.00
_cell.angle_beta   90.00
_cell.angle_gamma   90.00
#
_symmetry.space_group_name_H-M   'P 1'
#
loop_
_entity.id
_entity.type
_entity.pdbx_description
1 polymer ?
#
loop_
_entity_poly.entity_id
_entity_poly.type
_entity_poly.pdbx_seq_one_letter_code
_entity_poly.pdbx_strand_id
1 'polypeptide(L)'
;MSTELAHAWLRDPLARARAIAALATDDPPELAWLDGGDGSRGFLGERADVIVEDDALAAVEHVDRMWRASPEQIWLGCISFDFAADLVRARPVRPRALPGVVMRRYRGALELGPRERVFAHPDRDAVASLLARLEHAHTHAQGDAPGWPLAELVAELEPEDYR
;
A
#
# COMPACT_ATOMS: atom_id res chain seq x y z
N MET A 1 2.25 -13.70 13.45
CA MET A 1 3.61 -14.21 13.21
C MET A 1 3.83 -14.24 11.71
N SER A 2 4.86 -13.53 11.21
CA SER A 2 5.16 -13.50 9.78
C SER A 2 5.98 -14.73 9.36
N THR A 3 5.89 -15.12 8.09
CA THR A 3 6.57 -16.31 7.54
C THR A 3 7.52 -15.90 6.42
N GLU A 4 8.79 -16.30 6.47
CA GLU A 4 9.73 -16.00 5.39
C GLU A 4 9.40 -16.81 4.12
N LEU A 5 9.44 -16.15 2.97
CA LEU A 5 9.21 -16.75 1.65
C LEU A 5 10.54 -17.08 0.96
N ALA A 6 10.56 -18.19 0.21
CA ALA A 6 11.75 -18.74 -0.42
C ALA A 6 11.79 -18.62 -1.96
N HIS A 7 10.83 -17.94 -2.59
CA HIS A 7 10.81 -17.76 -4.05
C HIS A 7 12.03 -16.94 -4.49
N ALA A 8 12.88 -17.50 -5.34
CA ALA A 8 14.15 -16.87 -5.74
C ALA A 8 13.93 -15.49 -6.40
N TRP A 9 12.93 -15.38 -7.29
CA TRP A 9 12.63 -14.12 -7.98
C TRP A 9 12.04 -13.05 -7.05
N LEU A 10 11.35 -13.44 -5.95
CA LEU A 10 10.90 -12.48 -4.94
C LEU A 10 12.06 -11.90 -4.14
N ARG A 11 13.20 -12.58 -4.06
CA ARG A 11 14.38 -12.09 -3.35
C ARG A 11 15.15 -11.09 -4.20
N ASP A 12 15.28 -11.35 -5.51
CA ASP A 12 15.82 -10.38 -6.48
C ASP A 12 15.01 -9.07 -6.49
N PRO A 13 15.59 -7.94 -6.05
CA PRO A 13 14.89 -6.66 -5.98
C PRO A 13 14.34 -6.18 -7.32
N LEU A 14 15.08 -6.40 -8.41
CA LEU A 14 14.67 -5.93 -9.74
C LEU A 14 13.53 -6.79 -10.29
N ALA A 15 13.64 -8.11 -10.20
CA ALA A 15 12.57 -9.02 -10.64
C ALA A 15 11.28 -8.79 -9.83
N ARG A 16 11.41 -8.59 -8.51
CA ARG A 16 10.30 -8.24 -7.63
C ARG A 16 9.66 -6.90 -8.00
N ALA A 17 10.45 -5.84 -8.13
CA ALA A 17 9.93 -4.51 -8.48
C ALA A 17 9.18 -4.52 -9.83
N ARG A 18 9.70 -5.25 -10.82
CA ARG A 18 9.03 -5.44 -12.12
C ARG A 18 7.69 -6.16 -11.97
N ALA A 19 7.63 -7.22 -11.16
CA ALA A 19 6.38 -7.94 -10.92
C ALA A 19 5.35 -7.06 -10.19
N ILE A 20 5.77 -6.24 -9.23
CA ILE A 20 4.89 -5.28 -8.53
C ILE A 20 4.40 -4.20 -9.49
N ALA A 21 5.30 -3.64 -10.31
CA ALA A 21 4.94 -2.64 -11.33
C ALA A 21 3.95 -3.19 -12.37
N ALA A 22 4.17 -4.42 -12.84
CA ALA A 22 3.25 -5.10 -13.75
C ALA A 22 1.90 -5.44 -13.08
N LEU A 23 1.88 -5.76 -11.79
CA LEU A 23 0.63 -5.89 -11.05
C LEU A 23 -0.11 -4.56 -10.93
N ALA A 24 0.63 -3.46 -10.71
CA ALA A 24 0.06 -2.13 -10.59
C ALA A 24 -0.51 -1.59 -11.91
N THR A 25 -0.09 -2.10 -13.06
CA THR A 25 -0.66 -1.69 -14.36
C THR A 25 -2.06 -2.23 -14.61
N ASP A 26 -2.48 -3.26 -13.87
CA ASP A 26 -3.88 -3.71 -13.84
C ASP A 26 -4.79 -2.74 -13.05
N ASP A 27 -4.22 -1.65 -12.52
CA ASP A 27 -4.87 -0.65 -11.67
C ASP A 27 -5.75 -1.23 -10.55
N PRO A 28 -5.21 -2.13 -9.70
CA PRO A 28 -5.93 -2.60 -8.52
C PRO A 28 -6.20 -1.42 -7.56
N PRO A 29 -7.48 -1.09 -7.27
CA PRO A 29 -7.86 0.17 -6.61
C PRO A 29 -7.36 0.32 -5.17
N GLU A 30 -6.97 -0.80 -4.55
CA GLU A 30 -6.52 -0.88 -3.16
C GLU A 30 -5.03 -1.17 -3.05
N LEU A 31 -4.29 -1.25 -4.17
CA LEU A 31 -2.87 -1.57 -4.11
C LEU A 31 -2.11 -0.43 -3.43
N ALA A 32 -1.22 -0.82 -2.52
CA ALA A 32 -0.27 0.07 -1.89
C ALA A 32 1.09 -0.60 -1.82
N TRP A 33 2.10 0.11 -2.32
CA TRP A 33 3.49 -0.31 -2.26
C TRP A 33 4.31 0.81 -1.64
N LEU A 34 4.98 0.51 -0.53
CA LEU A 34 6.01 1.34 0.07
C LEU A 34 7.36 0.66 -0.16
N ASP A 35 8.22 1.29 -0.96
CA ASP A 35 9.60 0.87 -1.09
C ASP A 35 10.47 1.60 -0.05
N GLY A 36 11.08 0.84 0.86
CA GLY A 36 11.99 1.37 1.86
C GLY A 36 13.41 1.61 1.34
N GLY A 37 13.73 1.15 0.13
CA GLY A 37 15.07 1.15 -0.44
C GLY A 37 16.01 0.12 0.20
N ASP A 38 17.25 0.09 -0.28
CA ASP A 38 18.24 -0.99 -0.05
C ASP A 38 18.62 -1.27 1.43
N GLY A 39 18.32 -0.34 2.34
CA GLY A 39 18.67 -0.44 3.76
C GLY A 39 17.47 -0.56 4.72
N SER A 40 16.24 -0.52 4.21
CA SER A 40 15.04 -0.44 5.04
C SER A 40 14.04 -1.54 4.69
N ARG A 41 12.91 -1.50 5.40
CA ARG A 41 11.77 -2.35 5.11
C ARG A 41 10.84 -1.67 4.13
N GLY A 42 10.34 -2.41 3.17
CA GLY A 42 9.19 -2.05 2.35
C GLY A 42 7.97 -2.90 2.69
N PHE A 43 6.82 -2.51 2.16
CA PHE A 43 5.56 -3.22 2.34
C PHE A 43 4.75 -3.21 1.05
N LEU A 44 4.05 -4.31 0.80
CA LEU A 44 3.13 -4.45 -0.32
C LEU A 44 1.81 -5.02 0.17
N GLY A 45 0.72 -4.33 -0.15
CA GLY A 45 -0.64 -4.80 -0.04
C GLY A 45 -1.37 -4.60 -1.37
N GLU A 46 -2.33 -5.47 -1.68
CA GLU A 46 -3.06 -5.43 -2.95
C GLU A 46 -4.57 -5.27 -2.76
N ARG A 47 -5.16 -6.05 -1.86
CA ARG A 47 -6.59 -6.00 -1.54
C ARG A 47 -6.76 -5.72 -0.07
N ALA A 48 -7.30 -4.54 0.20
CA ALA A 48 -7.59 -4.10 1.54
C ALA A 48 -8.91 -4.74 2.00
N ASP A 49 -8.94 -5.27 3.22
CA ASP A 49 -10.17 -5.79 3.80
C ASP A 49 -10.90 -4.74 4.65
N VAL A 50 -10.19 -3.65 5.00
CA VAL A 50 -10.73 -2.47 5.66
C VAL A 50 -10.12 -1.24 5.02
N ILE A 51 -10.97 -0.26 4.71
CA ILE A 51 -10.60 1.04 4.19
C ILE A 51 -11.25 2.09 5.08
N VAL A 52 -10.44 3.02 5.58
CA VAL A 52 -10.89 4.16 6.39
C VAL A 52 -10.52 5.43 5.65
N GLU A 53 -11.54 6.19 5.25
CA GLU A 53 -11.43 7.48 4.56
C GLU A 53 -12.27 8.50 5.30
N ASP A 54 -11.63 9.52 5.89
CA ASP A 54 -12.31 10.52 6.74
C ASP A 54 -11.48 11.81 6.86
N ASP A 55 -12.13 12.88 7.30
CA ASP A 55 -11.57 14.19 7.61
C ASP A 55 -11.48 14.47 9.12
N ALA A 56 -11.98 13.55 9.96
CA ALA A 56 -12.03 13.67 11.41
C ALA A 56 -10.87 12.96 12.13
N LEU A 57 -10.40 13.56 13.24
CA LEU A 57 -9.38 12.95 14.11
C LEU A 57 -9.82 11.57 14.65
N ALA A 58 -11.12 11.39 14.87
CA ALA A 58 -11.71 10.14 15.34
C ALA A 58 -11.38 8.93 14.43
N ALA A 59 -11.12 9.17 13.14
CA ALA A 59 -10.70 8.10 12.22
C ALA A 59 -9.29 7.59 12.53
N VAL A 60 -8.35 8.49 12.90
CA VAL A 60 -7.00 8.09 13.34
C VAL A 60 -7.07 7.26 14.63
N GLU A 61 -7.90 7.69 15.58
CA GLU A 61 -8.14 6.95 16.83
C GLU A 61 -8.81 5.60 16.59
N HIS A 62 -9.70 5.52 15.60
CA HIS A 62 -10.32 4.27 15.18
C HIS A 62 -9.29 3.30 14.60
N VAL A 63 -8.43 3.76 13.69
CA VAL A 63 -7.34 2.97 13.11
C VAL A 63 -6.36 2.51 14.19
N ASP A 64 -5.93 3.38 15.11
CA ASP A 64 -5.04 2.99 16.23
C ASP A 64 -5.66 1.88 17.09
N ARG A 65 -6.95 1.98 17.43
CA ARG A 65 -7.65 0.92 18.18
C ARG A 65 -7.69 -0.40 17.41
N MET A 66 -7.99 -0.37 16.11
CA MET A 66 -8.02 -1.59 15.29
C MET A 66 -6.62 -2.21 15.17
N TRP A 67 -5.59 -1.39 14.96
CA TRP A 67 -4.22 -1.85 14.90
C TRP A 67 -3.79 -2.51 16.22
N ARG A 68 -4.09 -1.90 17.37
CA ARG A 68 -3.80 -2.50 18.70
C ARG A 68 -4.51 -3.84 18.91
N ALA A 69 -5.69 -4.03 18.33
CA ALA A 69 -6.43 -5.28 18.42
C ALA A 69 -5.87 -6.39 17.50
N SER A 70 -5.13 -6.03 16.45
CA SER A 70 -4.55 -6.98 15.47
C SER A 70 -3.22 -6.46 14.92
N PRO A 71 -2.17 -6.34 15.77
CA PRO A 71 -0.91 -5.67 15.43
C PRO A 71 -0.08 -6.40 14.35
N GLU A 72 -0.41 -7.65 14.08
CA GLU A 72 0.22 -8.47 13.05
C GLU A 72 -0.24 -8.16 11.62
N GLN A 73 -1.37 -7.45 11.48
CA GLN A 73 -1.92 -7.00 10.20
C GLN A 73 -1.22 -5.72 9.74
N ILE A 74 -1.00 -5.60 8.44
CA ILE A 74 -0.34 -4.43 7.85
C ILE A 74 -1.37 -3.37 7.52
N TRP A 75 -1.06 -2.14 7.91
CA TRP A 75 -1.81 -0.94 7.55
C TRP A 75 -0.93 -0.02 6.71
N LEU A 76 -1.42 0.39 5.54
CA LEU A 76 -0.75 1.34 4.64
C LEU A 76 -1.73 2.44 4.26
N GLY A 77 -1.25 3.67 4.10
CA GLY A 77 -2.12 4.79 3.86
C GLY A 77 -1.38 6.13 3.88
N CYS A 78 -2.13 7.21 3.87
CA CYS A 78 -1.62 8.56 3.95
C CYS A 78 -2.46 9.42 4.90
N ILE A 79 -1.82 10.46 5.40
CA ILE A 79 -2.46 11.57 6.08
C ILE A 79 -2.13 12.81 5.25
N SER A 80 -3.16 13.53 4.80
CA SER A 80 -2.96 14.72 3.99
C SER A 80 -2.34 15.86 4.80
N PHE A 81 -1.61 16.73 4.10
CA PHE A 81 -1.03 17.93 4.70
C PHE A 81 -2.12 18.84 5.30
N ASP A 82 -3.22 19.06 4.57
CA ASP A 82 -4.29 19.97 4.99
C ASP A 82 -5.00 19.50 6.26
N PHE A 83 -5.25 18.18 6.37
CA PHE A 83 -5.76 17.60 7.60
C PHE A 83 -4.81 17.83 8.78
N ALA A 84 -3.52 17.52 8.61
CA ALA A 84 -2.52 17.72 9.67
C ALA A 84 -2.39 19.20 10.05
N ALA A 85 -2.40 20.11 9.08
CA ALA A 85 -2.35 21.55 9.30
C ALA A 85 -3.59 22.06 10.07
N ASP A 86 -4.77 21.54 9.76
CA ASP A 86 -6.00 21.93 10.47
C ASP A 86 -6.00 21.45 11.92
N LEU A 87 -5.50 20.24 12.19
CA LEU A 87 -5.30 19.74 13.56
C LEU A 87 -4.34 20.61 14.37
N VAL A 88 -3.17 20.94 13.81
CA VAL A 88 -2.16 21.79 14.47
C VAL A 88 -2.72 23.19 14.77
N ARG A 89 -3.59 23.71 13.91
CA ARG A 89 -4.21 25.03 14.05
C ARG A 89 -5.55 25.01 14.80
N ALA A 90 -5.96 23.86 15.34
CA ALA A 90 -7.26 23.66 16.01
C ALA A 90 -8.45 24.17 15.19
N ARG A 91 -8.40 23.99 13.87
CA ARG A 91 -9.49 24.36 12.97
C ARG A 91 -10.61 23.31 13.04
N PRO A 92 -11.88 23.71 12.82
CA PRO A 92 -12.97 22.76 12.72
C PRO A 92 -12.77 21.81 11.53
N VAL A 93 -13.34 20.62 11.64
CA VAL A 93 -13.40 19.66 10.53
C VAL A 93 -14.13 20.32 9.36
N ARG A 94 -13.56 20.17 8.16
CA ARG A 94 -14.13 20.66 6.91
C ARG A 94 -14.14 19.53 5.88
N PRO A 95 -15.19 19.43 5.05
CA PRO A 95 -15.20 18.52 3.92
C PRO A 95 -14.11 18.93 2.92
N ARG A 96 -13.49 17.94 2.28
CA ARG A 96 -12.43 18.12 1.27
C ARG A 96 -12.72 17.27 0.04
N ALA A 97 -12.16 17.65 -1.10
CA ALA A 97 -12.21 16.83 -2.32
C ALA A 97 -11.43 15.52 -2.18
N LEU A 98 -10.32 15.55 -1.41
CA LEU A 98 -9.55 14.36 -1.03
C LEU A 98 -9.63 14.13 0.47
N PRO A 99 -9.87 12.89 0.94
CA PRO A 99 -9.96 12.60 2.36
C PRO A 99 -8.69 12.98 3.13
N GLY A 100 -8.89 13.55 4.31
CA GLY A 100 -7.82 13.95 5.21
C GLY A 100 -6.94 12.78 5.67
N VAL A 101 -7.57 11.62 5.86
CA VAL A 101 -6.98 10.35 6.30
C VAL A 101 -7.44 9.27 5.33
N VAL A 102 -6.50 8.51 4.77
CA VAL A 102 -6.77 7.30 4.00
C VAL A 102 -5.92 6.18 4.58
N MET A 103 -6.54 5.19 5.20
CA MET A 103 -5.83 4.05 5.80
C MET A 103 -6.46 2.74 5.36
N ARG A 104 -5.61 1.82 4.88
CA ARG A 104 -6.02 0.52 4.36
C ARG A 104 -5.36 -0.59 5.16
N ARG A 105 -6.15 -1.58 5.56
CA ARG A 105 -5.68 -2.79 6.22
C ARG A 105 -5.61 -3.93 5.23
N TYR A 106 -4.53 -4.71 5.28
CA TYR A 106 -4.33 -5.85 4.42
C TYR A 106 -4.22 -7.12 5.26
N ARG A 107 -5.13 -8.06 5.03
CA ARG A 107 -5.04 -9.41 5.62
C ARG A 107 -3.82 -10.15 5.08
N GLY A 108 -3.60 -10.06 3.77
CA GLY A 108 -2.43 -10.57 3.08
C GLY A 108 -1.54 -9.43 2.61
N ALA A 109 -0.32 -9.38 3.15
CA ALA A 109 0.69 -8.40 2.78
C ALA A 109 2.09 -9.04 2.77
N LEU A 110 3.00 -8.43 2.02
CA LEU A 110 4.41 -8.77 2.05
C LEU A 110 5.20 -7.66 2.74
N GLU A 111 6.06 -8.04 3.68
CA GLU A 111 7.15 -7.20 4.20
C GLU A 111 8.41 -7.50 3.38
N LEU A 112 8.95 -6.47 2.76
CA LEU A 112 10.18 -6.49 1.98
C LEU A 112 11.32 -6.15 2.94
N GLY A 113 11.94 -7.16 3.52
CA GLY A 113 12.96 -7.01 4.54
C GLY A 113 14.37 -6.74 3.98
N PRO A 114 15.30 -6.37 4.86
CA PRO A 114 16.69 -6.16 4.50
C PRO A 114 17.34 -7.45 4.00
N ARG A 115 18.36 -7.31 3.14
CA ARG A 115 19.09 -8.42 2.52
C ARG A 115 18.16 -9.36 1.74
N GLU A 116 17.24 -8.79 0.97
CA GLU A 116 16.41 -9.53 0.02
C GLU A 116 15.46 -10.55 0.67
N ARG A 117 15.21 -10.43 1.97
CA ARG A 117 14.26 -11.31 2.68
C ARG A 117 12.85 -10.80 2.44
N VAL A 118 11.90 -11.72 2.23
CA VAL A 118 10.49 -11.38 2.07
C VAL A 118 9.69 -12.16 3.10
N PHE A 119 8.81 -11.46 3.82
CA PHE A 119 7.95 -12.07 4.83
C PHE A 119 6.48 -11.90 4.46
N ALA A 120 5.70 -12.96 4.65
CA ALA A 120 4.25 -12.97 4.53
C ALA A 120 3.58 -12.65 5.86
N HIS A 121 2.59 -11.77 5.85
CA HIS A 121 1.71 -11.46 6.97
C HIS A 121 0.54 -12.48 7.07
N PRO A 122 -0.11 -12.64 8.24
CA PRO A 122 -0.49 -13.96 8.72
C PRO A 122 -1.69 -14.63 8.06
N ASP A 123 -2.49 -13.93 7.26
CA ASP A 123 -3.58 -14.57 6.53
C ASP A 123 -3.04 -15.35 5.32
N ARG A 124 -2.96 -16.67 5.47
CA ARG A 124 -2.37 -17.56 4.45
C ARG A 124 -3.12 -17.53 3.13
N ASP A 125 -4.44 -17.45 3.16
CA ASP A 125 -5.25 -17.49 1.94
C ASP A 125 -5.12 -16.17 1.18
N ALA A 126 -5.16 -15.05 1.91
CA ALA A 126 -4.94 -13.74 1.32
C ALA A 126 -3.51 -13.60 0.74
N VAL A 127 -2.49 -14.11 1.45
CA VAL A 127 -1.12 -14.15 0.95
C VAL A 127 -1.00 -15.04 -0.28
N ALA A 128 -1.59 -16.24 -0.27
CA ALA A 128 -1.54 -17.14 -1.41
C ALA A 128 -2.16 -16.49 -2.67
N SER A 129 -3.27 -15.77 -2.51
CA SER A 129 -3.89 -15.00 -3.60
C SER A 129 -2.95 -13.91 -4.13
N LEU A 130 -2.30 -13.14 -3.24
CA LEU A 130 -1.33 -12.10 -3.63
C LEU A 130 -0.13 -12.71 -4.38
N LEU A 131 0.44 -13.80 -3.86
CA LEU A 131 1.57 -14.48 -4.49
C LEU A 131 1.21 -15.03 -5.87
N ALA A 132 0.02 -15.61 -6.03
CA ALA A 132 -0.45 -16.10 -7.33
C ALA A 132 -0.55 -14.96 -8.37
N ARG A 133 -1.04 -13.78 -7.97
CA ARG A 133 -1.12 -12.61 -8.86
C ARG A 133 0.26 -12.05 -9.20
N LEU A 134 1.17 -11.97 -8.23
CA LEU A 134 2.53 -11.53 -8.50
C LEU A 134 3.31 -12.53 -9.38
N GLU A 135 3.11 -13.84 -9.22
CA GLU A 135 3.72 -14.86 -10.07
C GLU A 135 3.21 -14.76 -11.52
N HIS A 136 1.90 -14.54 -11.68
CA HIS A 136 1.29 -14.28 -12.98
C HIS A 136 1.90 -13.02 -13.64
N ALA A 137 1.94 -11.91 -12.90
CA ALA A 137 2.55 -10.65 -13.34
C ALA A 137 4.03 -10.83 -13.69
N HIS A 138 4.81 -11.51 -12.86
CA HIS A 138 6.23 -11.81 -13.11
C HIS A 138 6.44 -12.58 -14.42
N THR A 139 5.62 -13.61 -14.66
CA THR A 139 5.71 -14.45 -15.86
C THR A 139 5.37 -13.66 -17.13
N HIS A 140 4.41 -12.75 -17.06
CA HIS A 140 3.93 -11.99 -18.22
C HIS A 140 4.73 -10.69 -18.44
N ALA A 141 5.43 -10.20 -17.43
CA ALA A 141 6.27 -9.00 -17.49
C ALA A 141 7.66 -9.23 -18.12
N GLN A 142 8.01 -10.45 -18.54
CA GLN A 142 9.33 -10.78 -19.10
C GLN A 142 9.63 -10.12 -20.48
N GLY A 143 8.68 -9.38 -21.06
CA GLY A 143 8.80 -8.74 -22.38
C GLY A 143 9.18 -7.25 -22.38
N ASP A 144 8.64 -6.44 -21.48
CA ASP A 144 8.95 -5.01 -21.29
C ASP A 144 8.05 -4.53 -20.15
N ALA A 145 8.50 -4.64 -18.89
CA ALA A 145 7.77 -4.03 -17.78
C ALA A 145 7.71 -2.50 -18.02
N PRO A 146 6.54 -1.86 -17.90
CA PRO A 146 6.41 -0.44 -18.14
C PRO A 146 7.36 0.33 -17.22
N GLY A 147 8.14 1.24 -17.81
CA GLY A 147 8.97 2.16 -17.06
C GLY A 147 8.10 3.08 -16.21
N TRP A 148 8.66 3.67 -15.16
CA TRP A 148 7.97 4.74 -14.44
C TRP A 148 7.92 6.01 -15.30
N PRO A 149 6.80 6.73 -15.39
CA PRO A 149 5.52 6.46 -14.74
C PRO A 149 4.76 5.30 -15.41
N LEU A 150 4.05 4.50 -14.61
CA LEU A 150 3.36 3.28 -15.08
C LEU A 150 2.25 3.57 -16.10
N ALA A 151 1.71 4.79 -16.07
CA ALA A 151 0.80 5.37 -17.04
C ALA A 151 1.06 6.89 -17.14
N GLU A 152 0.48 7.55 -18.15
CA GLU A 152 0.47 9.01 -18.20
C GLU A 152 -0.18 9.59 -16.94
N LEU A 153 0.49 10.55 -16.30
CA LEU A 153 -0.05 11.21 -15.10
C LEU A 153 -1.16 12.17 -15.52
N VAL A 154 -2.40 11.84 -15.15
CA VAL A 154 -3.58 12.68 -15.38
C VAL A 154 -4.04 13.25 -14.05
N ALA A 155 -4.29 14.56 -14.01
CA ALA A 155 -4.89 15.19 -12.84
C ALA A 155 -6.39 14.85 -12.81
N GLU A 156 -6.86 14.22 -11.74
CA GLU A 156 -8.28 13.92 -11.55
C GLU A 156 -9.09 15.10 -11.01
N LEU A 157 -8.41 16.07 -10.39
CA LEU A 157 -9.02 17.24 -9.78
C LEU A 157 -8.46 18.51 -10.42
N GLU A 158 -9.37 19.37 -10.86
CA GLU A 158 -9.02 20.73 -11.23
C GLU A 158 -8.70 21.55 -9.96
N PRO A 159 -7.82 22.57 -10.04
CA PRO A 159 -7.49 23.41 -8.89
C PRO A 159 -8.69 24.11 -8.24
N GLU A 160 -9.76 24.30 -8.99
CA GLU A 160 -11.01 24.91 -8.52
C GLU A 160 -11.82 23.95 -7.66
N ASP A 161 -11.77 22.65 -7.96
CA ASP A 161 -12.47 21.60 -7.22
C ASP A 161 -11.73 21.17 -5.95
N TYR A 162 -10.44 21.51 -5.84
CA TYR A 162 -9.62 21.19 -4.66
C TYR A 162 -9.83 22.15 -3.46
N ARG A 163 -10.36 23.35 -3.68
CA ARG A 163 -10.30 24.47 -2.71
C ARG A 163 -11.38 24.47 -1.63
#